data_AF-A0A377AS70-F1
#
_entry.id   AF-A0A377AS70-F1
#
_cell.length_a   1.000
_cell.length_b   1.000
_cell.length_c   1.000
_cell.angle_alpha   90.00
_cell.angle_beta   90.00
_cell.angle_gamma   90.00
#
_symmetry.space_group_name_H-M   'P 1'
#
loop_
_entity.id
_entity.type
_entity.pdbx_description
1 polymer ?
#
loop_
_entity_poly.entity_id
_entity_poly.type
_entity_poly.pdbx_seq_one_letter_code
_entity_poly.pdbx_strand_id
1 'polypeptide(L)'
;MKITPAHDFNDYEVGKRHALPMINILTFDGDIRESAQVFDTKGNESDVYSSEIPAEFQKLERFAARKAVVAAVDALGLLEEIKPHDLTVPYGDRGGVVIEPMLTDQWYVRADVLAKPAVESG
;
A
#
# COMPACT_ATOMS: atom_id res chain seq x y z
N MET A 1 -4.93 7.33 12.95
CA MET A 1 -4.04 7.11 11.78
C MET A 1 -3.88 5.61 11.60
N LYS A 2 -4.10 5.09 10.39
CA LYS A 2 -3.73 3.70 10.04
C LYS A 2 -2.29 3.68 9.54
N ILE A 3 -1.60 2.54 9.66
CA ILE A 3 -0.26 2.33 9.09
C ILE A 3 -0.35 1.12 8.17
N THR A 4 -0.17 1.33 6.88
CA THR A 4 -0.26 0.33 5.80
C THR A 4 1.01 0.34 4.94
N PRO A 5 2.14 -0.20 5.42
CA PRO A 5 3.46 0.00 4.84
C PRO A 5 3.63 -0.44 3.38
N ALA A 6 2.81 -1.37 2.90
CA ALA A 6 2.87 -1.85 1.52
C ALA A 6 2.15 -0.95 0.50
N HIS A 7 1.37 0.05 0.95
CA HIS A 7 0.42 0.80 0.11
C HIS A 7 0.49 2.33 0.29
N ASP A 8 1.43 2.84 1.08
CA ASP A 8 1.68 4.28 1.26
C ASP A 8 3.15 4.53 1.56
N PHE A 9 3.75 5.55 0.94
CA PHE A 9 5.19 5.83 1.06
C PHE A 9 5.59 6.29 2.47
N ASN A 10 4.74 7.07 3.16
CA ASN A 10 5.03 7.50 4.53
C ASN A 10 4.93 6.31 5.48
N ASP A 11 3.90 5.47 5.31
CA ASP A 11 3.74 4.24 6.08
C ASP A 11 4.89 3.26 5.84
N TYR A 12 5.41 3.18 4.62
CA TYR A 12 6.57 2.33 4.28
C TYR A 12 7.80 2.71 5.10
N GLU A 13 8.12 4.01 5.18
CA GLU A 13 9.26 4.52 5.97
C GLU A 13 9.06 4.33 7.48
N VAL A 14 7.83 4.43 7.97
CA VAL A 14 7.50 4.07 9.36
C VAL A 14 7.68 2.57 9.57
N GLY A 15 7.17 1.75 8.65
CA GLY A 15 7.28 0.29 8.69
C GLY A 15 8.72 -0.19 8.73
N LYS A 16 9.60 0.40 7.91
CA LYS A 16 11.05 0.13 7.95
C LYS A 16 11.69 0.47 9.29
N ARG A 17 11.42 1.66 9.83
CA ARG A 17 12.00 2.12 11.11
C ARG A 17 11.61 1.23 12.30
N HIS A 18 10.41 0.67 12.26
CA HIS A 18 9.84 -0.13 13.35
C HIS A 18 9.77 -1.63 13.05
N ALA A 19 10.41 -2.10 11.97
CA ALA A 19 10.39 -3.50 11.55
C ALA A 19 8.98 -4.10 11.40
N LEU A 20 8.01 -3.31 10.91
CA LEU A 20 6.65 -3.77 10.71
C LEU A 20 6.56 -4.66 9.46
N PRO A 21 5.73 -5.71 9.49
CA PRO A 21 5.50 -6.52 8.31
C PRO A 21 4.73 -5.75 7.23
N MET A 22 5.01 -6.16 6.00
CA MET A 22 4.62 -5.51 4.76
C MET A 22 3.54 -6.39 4.10
N ILE A 23 2.27 -6.02 4.26
CA ILE A 23 1.12 -6.83 3.81
C ILE A 23 0.56 -6.27 2.49
N ASN A 24 0.73 -7.00 1.40
CA ASN A 24 0.15 -6.67 0.10
C ASN A 24 -1.17 -7.41 -0.13
N ILE A 25 -2.26 -6.66 -0.35
CA ILE A 25 -3.58 -7.20 -0.67
C ILE A 25 -4.01 -6.94 -2.12
N LEU A 26 -3.22 -6.17 -2.89
CA LEU A 26 -3.59 -5.73 -4.24
C LEU A 26 -2.81 -6.49 -5.32
N THR A 27 -3.49 -6.79 -6.42
CA THR A 27 -2.88 -7.20 -7.68
C THR A 27 -2.34 -5.98 -8.43
N PHE A 28 -1.59 -6.21 -9.51
CA PHE A 28 -1.12 -5.13 -10.39
C PHE A 28 -2.25 -4.35 -11.05
N ASP A 29 -3.40 -5.00 -11.25
CA ASP A 29 -4.60 -4.39 -11.85
C ASP A 29 -5.40 -3.58 -10.82
N GLY A 30 -5.02 -3.60 -9.54
CA GLY A 30 -5.73 -2.92 -8.46
C GLY A 30 -6.92 -3.70 -7.92
N ASP A 31 -6.98 -5.01 -8.17
CA ASP A 31 -7.98 -5.90 -7.59
C ASP A 31 -7.47 -6.50 -6.28
N ILE A 32 -8.39 -6.90 -5.39
CA ILE A 32 -8.05 -7.61 -4.17
C ILE A 32 -7.61 -9.04 -4.50
N ARG A 33 -6.48 -9.47 -3.90
CA ARG A 33 -5.96 -10.83 -4.05
C ARG A 33 -6.87 -11.87 -3.38
N GLU A 34 -6.74 -13.13 -3.79
CA GLU A 34 -7.34 -14.26 -3.06
C GLU A 34 -6.62 -14.53 -1.74
N SER A 35 -5.30 -14.32 -1.72
CA SER A 35 -4.44 -14.42 -0.54
C SER A 35 -3.51 -13.21 -0.51
N ALA A 36 -3.37 -12.60 0.67
CA ALA A 36 -2.40 -11.56 0.91
C ALA A 36 -0.98 -12.11 0.79
N GLN A 37 -0.03 -11.23 0.44
CA GLN A 37 1.39 -11.51 0.56
C GLN A 37 1.90 -10.78 1.79
N VAL A 38 2.72 -11.45 2.59
CA VAL A 38 3.27 -10.89 3.83
C VAL A 38 4.79 -10.98 3.75
N PHE A 39 5.45 -9.83 3.88
CA PHE A 39 6.90 -9.74 3.83
C PHE A 39 7.46 -9.07 5.09
N ASP A 40 8.73 -9.32 5.40
CA ASP A 40 9.49 -8.51 6.35
C ASP A 40 9.98 -7.20 5.68
N THR A 41 10.65 -6.34 6.45
CA THR A 41 11.19 -5.07 5.91
C THR A 41 12.37 -5.24 4.96
N LYS A 42 12.87 -6.46 4.77
CA LYS A 42 13.92 -6.82 3.83
C LYS A 42 13.36 -7.45 2.56
N GLY A 43 12.05 -7.65 2.47
CA GLY A 43 11.36 -8.26 1.32
C GLY A 43 11.31 -9.80 1.36
N ASN A 44 11.69 -10.43 2.46
CA ASN A 44 11.54 -11.88 2.59
C ASN A 44 10.09 -12.21 2.96
N GLU A 45 9.57 -13.33 2.45
CA GLU A 45 8.26 -13.84 2.87
C GLU A 45 8.23 -14.08 4.39
N SER A 46 7.07 -13.83 4.98
CA SER A 46 6.84 -13.95 6.42
C SER A 46 5.46 -14.54 6.67
N ASP A 47 5.33 -15.31 7.74
CA ASP A 47 4.10 -15.95 8.21
C ASP A 47 3.56 -15.31 9.50
N VAL A 48 4.10 -14.16 9.90
CA VAL A 48 3.72 -13.44 11.14
C VAL A 48 2.25 -13.03 11.16
N TYR A 49 1.62 -12.90 10.00
CA TYR A 49 0.19 -12.66 9.84
C TYR A 49 -0.41 -13.67 8.87
N SER A 50 -1.69 -13.98 9.08
CA SER A 50 -2.47 -14.80 8.15
C SER A 50 -2.50 -14.15 6.76
N SER A 51 -2.37 -14.98 5.74
CA SER A 51 -2.52 -14.57 4.35
C SER A 51 -4.00 -14.56 3.89
N GLU A 52 -4.93 -14.95 4.76
CA GLU A 52 -6.35 -15.05 4.44
C GLU A 52 -6.96 -13.68 4.17
N ILE A 53 -7.67 -13.58 3.04
CA ILE A 53 -8.55 -12.45 2.72
C ILE A 53 -9.98 -12.99 2.68
N PRO A 54 -10.96 -12.36 3.35
CA PRO A 54 -12.34 -12.83 3.33
C PRO A 54 -12.89 -12.96 1.90
N ALA A 55 -13.57 -14.08 1.62
CA ALA A 55 -13.98 -14.47 0.27
C ALA A 55 -14.86 -13.41 -0.41
N GLU A 56 -15.66 -12.67 0.35
CA GLU A 56 -16.52 -11.61 -0.15
C GLU A 56 -15.76 -10.41 -0.74
N PHE A 57 -14.48 -10.24 -0.39
CA PHE A 57 -13.65 -9.13 -0.89
C PHE A 57 -12.69 -9.54 -2.00
N GLN A 58 -12.40 -10.84 -2.15
CA GLN A 58 -11.46 -11.34 -3.14
C GLN A 58 -11.90 -10.95 -4.56
N LYS A 59 -10.93 -10.58 -5.42
CA LYS A 59 -11.12 -10.19 -6.83
C LYS A 59 -11.95 -8.95 -7.07
N LEU A 60 -12.37 -8.23 -6.02
CA LEU A 60 -13.02 -6.95 -6.20
C LEU A 60 -12.00 -5.90 -6.61
N GLU A 61 -12.37 -5.06 -7.57
CA GLU A 61 -11.63 -3.84 -7.90
C GLU A 61 -11.59 -2.92 -6.65
N ARG A 62 -10.45 -2.26 -6.39
CA ARG A 62 -10.18 -1.52 -5.14
C ARG A 62 -11.27 -0.53 -4.72
N PHE A 63 -11.95 0.16 -5.64
CA PHE A 63 -13.04 1.09 -5.27
C PHE A 63 -14.33 0.34 -4.93
N ALA A 64 -14.63 -0.75 -5.64
CA ALA A 64 -15.70 -1.67 -5.26
C ALA A 64 -15.45 -2.31 -3.89
N ALA A 65 -14.21 -2.79 -3.66
CA ALA A 65 -13.77 -3.36 -2.39
C ALA A 65 -13.91 -2.35 -1.24
N ARG A 66 -13.50 -1.09 -1.45
CA ARG A 66 -13.67 -0.02 -0.45
C ARG A 66 -15.13 0.14 -0.02
N LYS A 67 -16.06 0.15 -0.97
CA LYS A 67 -17.50 0.27 -0.67
C LYS A 67 -18.01 -0.93 0.11
N ALA A 68 -17.61 -2.14 -0.29
CA ALA A 68 -17.99 -3.38 0.39
C ALA A 68 -17.46 -3.44 1.82
N VAL A 69 -16.19 -3.05 2.04
CA VAL A 69 -15.58 -3.01 3.39
C VAL A 69 -16.30 -2.00 4.28
N VAL A 70 -16.62 -0.80 3.78
CA VAL A 70 -17.37 0.19 4.57
C VAL A 70 -18.74 -0.36 5.00
N ALA A 71 -19.46 -1.01 4.08
CA ALA A 71 -20.75 -1.63 4.39
C ALA A 71 -20.62 -2.77 5.42
N ALA A 72 -19.57 -3.58 5.33
CA ALA A 72 -19.32 -4.65 6.31
C ALA A 72 -18.97 -4.09 7.70
N VAL A 73 -18.14 -3.04 7.78
CA VAL A 73 -17.78 -2.37 9.03
C VAL A 73 -18.99 -1.69 9.67
N ASP A 74 -19.87 -1.10 8.87
CA ASP A 74 -21.15 -0.52 9.33
C ASP A 74 -22.10 -1.60 9.87
N ALA A 75 -22.25 -2.71 9.14
CA ALA A 75 -23.06 -3.84 9.59
C ALA A 75 -22.57 -4.46 10.91
N LEU A 76 -21.26 -4.38 11.19
CA LEU A 76 -20.66 -4.78 12.47
C LEU A 76 -20.83 -3.74 13.59
N GLY A 77 -21.36 -2.55 13.30
CA GLY A 77 -21.49 -1.45 14.26
C GLY A 77 -20.16 -0.82 14.66
N LEU A 78 -19.12 -0.98 13.83
CA LEU A 78 -17.78 -0.45 14.06
C LEU A 78 -17.54 0.91 13.36
N LEU A 79 -18.50 1.37 12.57
CA LEU A 79 -18.44 2.64 11.87
C LEU A 79 -19.03 3.76 12.74
N GLU A 80 -18.20 4.73 13.12
CA GLU A 80 -18.66 5.90 13.89
C GLU A 80 -19.27 6.97 12.99
N GLU A 81 -18.57 7.39 11.94
CA GLU A 81 -19.04 8.45 11.03
C GLU A 81 -18.36 8.39 9.66
N ILE A 82 -19.02 8.98 8.64
CA ILE A 82 -18.44 9.26 7.32
C ILE A 82 -18.54 10.77 7.07
N LYS A 83 -17.40 11.42 6.83
CA LYS A 83 -17.31 12.85 6.53
C LYS A 83 -16.68 13.08 5.15
N PRO A 84 -17.20 14.02 4.33
CA PRO A 84 -16.52 14.46 3.13
C PRO A 84 -15.13 14.99 3.46
N HIS A 85 -14.14 14.59 2.66
CA HIS A 85 -12.77 15.03 2.83
C HIS A 85 -12.10 15.20 1.46
N ASP A 86 -11.51 16.37 1.25
CA ASP A 86 -10.77 16.65 0.03
C ASP A 86 -9.39 15.99 0.10
N LEU A 87 -9.17 15.03 -0.78
CA LEU A 87 -7.90 14.32 -0.93
C LEU A 87 -7.21 14.73 -2.22
N THR A 88 -5.92 15.06 -2.15
CA THR A 88 -5.06 15.15 -3.33
C THR A 88 -4.62 13.74 -3.72
N VAL A 89 -5.17 13.23 -4.81
CA VAL A 89 -4.84 11.89 -5.32
C VAL A 89 -3.85 12.04 -6.48
N PRO A 90 -2.71 11.33 -6.48
CA PRO A 90 -1.78 11.36 -7.61
C PRO A 90 -2.38 10.61 -8.81
N TYR A 91 -2.35 11.26 -9.98
CA TYR A 91 -2.82 10.70 -11.24
C TYR A 91 -1.64 10.43 -12.18
N GLY A 92 -1.72 9.34 -12.95
CA GLY A 92 -0.76 9.00 -13.97
C GLY A 92 -0.77 10.00 -15.14
N ASP A 93 0.39 10.56 -15.45
CA ASP A 93 0.60 11.66 -16.41
C ASP A 93 0.10 11.36 -17.84
N ARG A 94 0.01 10.08 -18.23
CA ARG A 94 -0.42 9.66 -19.58
C ARG A 94 -1.83 9.06 -19.66
N GLY A 95 -2.43 8.72 -18.53
CA GLY A 95 -3.69 7.95 -18.49
C GLY A 95 -4.77 8.51 -17.57
N GLY A 96 -4.45 9.48 -16.70
CA GLY A 96 -5.41 10.05 -15.75
C GLY A 96 -5.95 9.04 -14.73
N VAL A 97 -5.32 7.87 -14.60
CA VAL A 97 -5.70 6.82 -13.65
C VAL A 97 -4.96 7.08 -12.33
N VAL A 98 -5.64 6.85 -11.21
CA VAL A 98 -5.06 6.94 -9.86
C VAL A 98 -3.91 5.94 -9.74
N ILE A 99 -2.74 6.43 -9.30
CA ILE A 99 -1.53 5.62 -9.06
C ILE A 99 -1.62 5.01 -7.66
N GLU A 100 -1.50 3.69 -7.58
CA GLU A 100 -1.37 2.97 -6.32
C GLU A 100 0.11 2.66 -6.03
N PRO A 101 0.66 3.05 -4.87
CA PRO A 101 1.97 2.59 -4.43
C PRO A 101 1.94 1.07 -4.21
N MET A 102 2.92 0.35 -4.75
CA MET A 102 2.99 -1.10 -4.63
C MET A 102 4.40 -1.56 -4.37
N LEU A 103 4.53 -2.55 -3.48
CA LEU A 103 5.77 -3.29 -3.29
C LEU A 103 6.11 -4.02 -4.58
N THR A 104 7.23 -3.63 -5.16
CA THR A 104 7.76 -4.22 -6.38
C THR A 104 9.27 -4.35 -6.21
N ASP A 105 9.85 -5.37 -6.84
CA ASP A 105 11.31 -5.45 -6.96
C ASP A 105 11.78 -4.32 -7.86
N GLN A 106 12.45 -3.35 -7.26
CA GLN A 106 12.92 -2.15 -7.94
C GLN A 106 14.43 -2.06 -7.82
N TRP A 107 15.07 -1.63 -8.91
CA TRP A 107 16.50 -1.34 -8.95
C TRP A 107 16.72 0.12 -8.60
N TYR A 108 17.14 0.38 -7.36
CA TYR A 108 17.49 1.73 -6.93
C TYR A 108 18.98 2.01 -7.11
N VAL A 109 19.30 3.18 -7.65
CA VAL A 109 20.67 3.73 -7.64
C VAL A 109 20.82 4.61 -6.40
N ARG A 110 21.91 4.41 -5.64
CA ARG A 110 22.26 5.26 -4.49
C ARG A 110 22.72 6.65 -4.95
N ALA A 111 21.74 7.53 -5.16
CA ALA A 111 21.96 8.88 -5.70
C ALA A 111 22.76 9.78 -4.75
N ASP A 112 22.66 9.55 -3.44
CA ASP A 112 23.42 10.24 -2.40
C ASP A 112 24.94 10.07 -2.56
N VAL A 113 25.39 8.90 -3.03
CA VAL A 113 26.80 8.62 -3.31
C VAL A 113 27.25 9.29 -4.61
N LEU A 114 26.39 9.31 -5.64
CA LEU A 114 26.70 9.88 -6.95
C LEU A 114 26.58 11.41 -6.99
N ALA A 115 25.80 12.01 -6.09
CA ALA A 115 25.64 13.47 -6.01
C ALA A 115 26.84 14.16 -5.37
N LYS A 116 27.60 13.48 -4.50
CA LYS A 116 28.77 14.07 -3.80
C LYS A 116 29.83 14.62 -4.76
N PRO A 117 30.32 13.86 -5.77
CA PRO A 117 31.30 14.39 -6.72
C PRO A 117 30.78 15.57 -7.55
N ALA A 118 29.48 15.60 -7.85
CA ALA A 118 28.87 16.65 -8.68
C ALA A 118 28.70 17.98 -7.93
N VAL A 119 28.44 17.93 -6.62
CA VAL A 119 28.33 19.12 -5.76
C VAL A 119 29.71 19.65 -5.34
N GLU A 120 30.70 18.77 -5.17
CA GLU A 120 32.08 19.16 -4.82
C GLU A 120 32.88 19.77 -5.98
N SER A 121 32.38 19.67 -7.22
CA SER A 121 33.05 20.17 -8.44
C SER A 121 32.51 21.51 -8.96
N GLY A 122 31.57 22.14 -8.25
CA GLY A 122 31.01 23.47 -8.57
C GLY A 122 31.55 24.56 -7.65
#